data_AF-A0A6Y2K0I2-F1
#
_entry.id   AF-A0A6Y2K0I2-F1
#
_cell.length_a   1.000
_cell.length_b   1.000
_cell.length_c   1.000
_cell.angle_alpha   90.00
_cell.angle_beta   90.00
_cell.angle_gamma   90.00
#
_symmetry.space_group_name_H-M   'P 1'
#
loop_
_entity.id
_entity.type
_entity.pdbx_description
1 polymer ?
#
loop_
_entity_poly.entity_id
_entity_poly.type
_entity_poly.pdbx_seq_one_letter_code
_entity_poly.pdbx_strand_id
1 'polypeptide(L)'
;MSITTSGTPGSSNNNSDEITETVGSTGNDSTDNTGIPAISETSGTSGTSGTSGTSGTSGTSGTSGTSGTSGTTLQKEPVISTPSSETRIPEAKYSSGTILTRTVNDTDSKILHRNDVVSNPDAFTLRMKDGEVVVDVKPINTGDPADYRELVSKNLNILRDKSGEAVGFYGIVETYTSETTRNLSGKEKYGRMDYIVAMNGEEKKLPSVAADYTGKLYYDQEQAAGKEADISLRYEDRQVTGAILDKDRPHFSMEIDTRKPHEVDEDGSFMAVLVGTNNRADTNMHGYIYGNFYGKDGEIVAGSVHSKDDDSWGGVFGGEKQ
;
A
#
# COMPACT_ATOMS: atom_id res chain seq x y z
N MET A 1 30.96 55.55 -60.97
CA MET A 1 30.54 54.30 -61.65
C MET A 1 30.07 53.36 -60.53
N SER A 2 28.79 53.32 -60.12
CA SER A 2 27.54 53.64 -60.85
C SER A 2 27.33 52.65 -62.01
N ILE A 3 26.18 51.96 -62.14
CA ILE A 3 24.81 52.51 -62.29
C ILE A 3 23.70 51.52 -61.80
N THR A 4 22.79 52.01 -60.93
CA THR A 4 21.33 51.70 -60.68
C THR A 4 20.77 50.26 -60.52
N THR A 5 20.10 49.88 -59.40
CA THR A 5 18.65 50.00 -58.98
C THR A 5 17.62 49.25 -59.85
N SER A 6 16.47 48.71 -59.38
CA SER A 6 15.53 49.08 -58.28
C SER A 6 14.78 47.82 -57.70
N GLY A 7 13.91 47.86 -56.67
CA GLY A 7 13.33 48.95 -55.84
C GLY A 7 12.54 48.44 -54.61
N THR A 8 12.05 49.36 -53.76
CA THR A 8 11.48 49.21 -52.38
C THR A 8 9.93 49.43 -52.32
N PRO A 9 9.20 49.58 -51.17
CA PRO A 9 9.45 49.39 -49.71
C PRO A 9 8.34 48.62 -48.92
N GLY A 10 8.45 48.49 -47.57
CA GLY A 10 7.30 48.11 -46.70
C GLY A 10 7.50 47.91 -45.18
N SER A 11 7.73 48.98 -44.40
CA SER A 11 7.64 49.15 -42.90
C SER A 11 8.12 48.01 -41.95
N SER A 12 9.12 48.18 -41.05
CA SER A 12 9.20 49.01 -39.81
C SER A 12 8.14 48.66 -38.73
N ASN A 13 8.40 48.50 -37.41
CA ASN A 13 9.58 48.54 -36.48
C ASN A 13 9.11 47.87 -35.13
N ASN A 14 9.86 47.54 -34.05
CA ASN A 14 11.26 47.43 -33.61
C ASN A 14 11.30 46.42 -32.39
N ASN A 15 12.42 45.79 -31.96
CA ASN A 15 13.54 46.25 -31.08
C ASN A 15 13.09 46.96 -29.78
N SER A 16 13.28 46.52 -28.53
CA SER A 16 14.27 45.67 -27.81
C SER A 16 15.45 46.42 -27.15
N ASP A 17 15.75 45.95 -25.92
CA ASP A 17 17.00 45.98 -25.12
C ASP A 17 17.45 47.22 -24.31
N GLU A 18 17.88 46.90 -23.07
CA GLU A 18 19.02 47.39 -22.27
C GLU A 18 19.34 48.90 -22.13
N ILE A 19 19.32 49.40 -20.88
CA ILE A 19 20.15 50.54 -20.39
C ILE A 19 20.65 50.23 -18.97
N THR A 20 21.89 50.61 -18.67
CA THR A 20 22.65 50.22 -17.46
C THR A 20 23.23 51.43 -16.70
N GLU A 21 23.20 51.37 -15.37
CA GLU A 21 23.95 52.12 -14.34
C GLU A 21 23.82 53.66 -14.11
N THR A 22 23.59 53.98 -12.82
CA THR A 22 24.39 54.87 -11.93
C THR A 22 24.81 56.29 -12.34
N VAL A 23 24.13 57.32 -11.78
CA VAL A 23 24.74 58.51 -11.10
C VAL A 23 23.72 59.04 -10.06
N GLY A 24 24.16 59.67 -8.95
CA GLY A 24 23.26 60.48 -8.10
C GLY A 24 23.97 61.65 -7.39
N SER A 25 23.26 62.77 -7.15
CA SER A 25 23.63 63.83 -6.17
C SER A 25 22.54 64.89 -5.95
N THR A 26 22.26 65.23 -4.67
CA THR A 26 21.92 66.57 -4.08
C THR A 26 20.80 67.50 -4.60
N GLY A 27 20.01 68.05 -3.65
CA GLY A 27 19.16 69.26 -3.76
C GLY A 27 17.64 68.94 -3.81
N ASN A 28 16.76 69.24 -2.85
CA ASN A 28 16.54 70.35 -1.88
C ASN A 28 15.85 71.62 -2.44
N ASP A 29 14.52 71.58 -2.52
CA ASP A 29 13.54 72.47 -1.84
C ASP A 29 12.13 71.89 -2.11
N SER A 30 11.16 71.82 -1.19
CA SER A 30 10.58 72.80 -0.25
C SER A 30 9.57 73.77 -0.89
N THR A 31 8.29 73.40 -0.90
CA THR A 31 7.16 74.23 -0.40
C THR A 31 5.85 73.43 -0.32
N ASP A 32 5.16 73.59 0.80
CA ASP A 32 3.76 73.30 1.16
C ASP A 32 2.74 72.92 0.07
N ASN A 33 1.97 71.86 0.35
CA ASN A 33 0.51 71.97 0.39
C ASN A 33 -0.09 71.06 1.49
N THR A 34 -1.08 71.57 2.22
CA THR A 34 -1.65 70.93 3.41
C THR A 34 -2.84 70.03 3.07
N GLY A 35 -2.88 68.79 3.59
CA GLY A 35 -3.96 67.85 3.27
C GLY A 35 -4.02 66.57 4.11
N ILE A 36 -4.05 66.67 5.44
CA ILE A 36 -4.37 65.53 6.34
C ILE A 36 -5.75 65.76 6.96
N PRO A 37 -6.71 64.86 6.68
CA PRO A 37 -7.43 64.19 7.77
C PRO A 37 -7.66 62.69 7.52
N ALA A 38 -8.24 62.01 8.52
CA ALA A 38 -8.75 60.63 8.51
C ALA A 38 -7.71 59.48 8.52
N ILE A 39 -7.35 59.09 9.74
CA ILE A 39 -6.98 57.70 10.09
C ILE A 39 -8.17 56.74 9.89
N SER A 40 -7.93 55.53 9.40
CA SER A 40 -8.68 54.32 9.81
C SER A 40 -8.01 53.02 9.35
N GLU A 41 -7.59 52.23 10.35
CA GLU A 41 -7.55 50.76 10.46
C GLU A 41 -7.20 49.81 9.29
N THR A 42 -6.43 48.78 9.65
CA THR A 42 -6.15 47.57 8.88
C THR A 42 -7.38 46.71 8.60
N SER A 43 -7.41 46.03 7.46
CA SER A 43 -8.17 44.78 7.30
C SER A 43 -7.32 43.74 6.56
N GLY A 44 -7.37 42.49 7.02
CA GLY A 44 -6.59 41.38 6.44
C GLY A 44 -7.25 40.79 5.20
N THR A 45 -6.47 40.14 4.34
CA THR A 45 -6.98 39.39 3.19
C THR A 45 -7.81 38.20 3.66
N SER A 46 -9.09 38.18 3.28
CA SER A 46 -10.07 37.17 3.70
C SER A 46 -9.68 35.74 3.27
N GLY A 47 -9.93 34.77 4.14
CA GLY A 47 -9.79 33.35 3.80
C GLY A 47 -10.80 32.89 2.75
N THR A 48 -10.43 31.87 1.97
CA THR A 48 -11.29 31.26 0.95
C THR A 48 -12.45 30.49 1.58
N SER A 49 -13.68 30.73 1.10
CA SER A 49 -14.90 30.09 1.60
C SER A 49 -14.86 28.57 1.48
N GLY A 50 -15.24 27.86 2.56
CA GLY A 50 -15.47 26.42 2.53
C GLY A 50 -16.67 26.02 1.67
N THR A 51 -16.63 24.82 1.11
CA THR A 51 -17.74 24.24 0.34
C THR A 51 -18.90 23.81 1.23
N SER A 52 -20.13 24.14 0.84
CA SER A 52 -21.34 23.80 1.58
C SER A 52 -21.54 22.29 1.68
N GLY A 53 -21.76 21.79 2.90
CA GLY A 53 -22.15 20.39 3.13
C GLY A 53 -23.55 20.08 2.56
N THR A 54 -23.72 18.86 2.07
CA THR A 54 -25.02 18.36 1.56
C THR A 54 -25.99 18.07 2.71
N SER A 55 -27.22 18.60 2.60
CA SER A 55 -28.29 18.36 3.57
C SER A 55 -28.63 16.87 3.72
N GLY A 56 -28.71 16.39 4.96
CA GLY A 56 -29.09 15.02 5.27
C GLY A 56 -30.55 14.70 4.91
N THR A 57 -30.81 13.45 4.55
CA THR A 57 -32.17 12.93 4.28
C THR A 57 -32.89 12.57 5.57
N SER A 58 -34.10 13.09 5.76
CA SER A 58 -34.96 12.73 6.90
C SER A 58 -35.34 11.24 6.86
N GLY A 59 -35.25 10.56 8.01
CA GLY A 59 -35.50 9.13 8.13
C GLY A 59 -36.95 8.72 7.88
N THR A 60 -37.14 7.50 7.35
CA THR A 60 -38.46 6.87 7.16
C THR A 60 -38.92 6.18 8.44
N SER A 61 -40.14 6.48 8.89
CA SER A 61 -40.79 5.82 10.03
C SER A 61 -40.94 4.30 9.81
N GLY A 62 -40.73 3.52 10.88
CA GLY A 62 -40.81 2.06 10.83
C GLY A 62 -42.22 1.53 10.53
N THR A 63 -42.30 0.40 9.82
CA THR A 63 -43.55 -0.31 9.50
C THR A 63 -43.98 -1.22 10.65
N SER A 64 -45.25 -1.12 11.05
CA SER A 64 -45.86 -1.98 12.08
C SER A 64 -45.82 -3.47 11.71
N GLY A 65 -45.62 -4.34 12.69
CA GLY A 65 -45.56 -5.79 12.50
C GLY A 65 -46.88 -6.43 12.09
N THR A 66 -46.79 -7.54 11.37
CA THR A 66 -47.94 -8.36 10.94
C THR A 66 -48.38 -9.34 12.03
N SER A 67 -49.64 -9.24 12.46
CA SER A 67 -50.30 -10.26 13.28
C SER A 67 -50.37 -11.61 12.53
N GLY A 68 -50.22 -12.72 13.27
CA GLY A 68 -50.05 -14.05 12.68
C GLY A 68 -51.31 -14.70 12.10
N THR A 69 -51.09 -15.73 11.29
CA THR A 69 -52.13 -16.62 10.72
C THR A 69 -52.29 -17.89 11.57
N SER A 70 -53.53 -18.24 11.89
CA SER A 70 -53.86 -19.40 12.72
C SER A 70 -54.11 -20.67 11.89
N GLY A 71 -53.29 -21.70 12.13
CA GLY A 71 -53.72 -23.10 12.18
C GLY A 71 -53.99 -23.86 10.87
N THR A 72 -53.24 -24.93 10.70
CA THR A 72 -53.80 -26.27 10.43
C THR A 72 -52.86 -27.31 11.05
N THR A 73 -53.34 -28.52 11.34
CA THR A 73 -52.64 -29.53 12.16
C THR A 73 -52.52 -30.88 11.43
N LEU A 74 -51.75 -31.80 12.05
CA LEU A 74 -51.53 -33.20 11.65
C LEU A 74 -50.51 -33.38 10.49
N GLN A 75 -49.56 -34.32 10.54
CA GLN A 75 -49.22 -35.27 11.61
C GLN A 75 -47.77 -35.78 11.54
N LYS A 76 -47.15 -35.96 12.71
CA LYS A 76 -46.18 -37.02 13.06
C LYS A 76 -44.88 -37.19 12.24
N GLU A 77 -43.77 -36.70 12.81
CA GLU A 77 -42.47 -37.40 13.00
C GLU A 77 -41.68 -36.59 14.07
N PRO A 78 -40.98 -37.20 15.05
CA PRO A 78 -40.25 -36.48 16.08
C PRO A 78 -38.82 -36.13 15.64
N VAL A 79 -38.69 -35.18 14.70
CA VAL A 79 -37.37 -34.62 14.36
C VAL A 79 -36.83 -33.87 15.59
N ILE A 80 -35.73 -34.35 16.15
CA ILE A 80 -34.96 -33.60 17.16
C ILE A 80 -34.26 -32.45 16.42
N SER A 81 -34.97 -31.35 16.25
CA SER A 81 -34.39 -30.08 15.82
C SER A 81 -33.50 -29.53 16.94
N THR A 82 -32.29 -30.08 17.07
CA THR A 82 -31.18 -29.32 17.62
C THR A 82 -31.08 -28.03 16.79
N PRO A 83 -31.22 -26.83 17.38
CA PRO A 83 -30.89 -25.62 16.67
C PRO A 83 -29.37 -25.61 16.49
N SER A 84 -28.92 -26.12 15.34
CA SER A 84 -27.55 -25.94 14.86
C SER A 84 -27.35 -24.46 14.54
N SER A 85 -27.22 -23.66 15.59
CA SER A 85 -26.61 -22.34 15.55
C SER A 85 -25.11 -22.52 15.33
N GLU A 86 -24.76 -23.18 14.22
CA GLU A 86 -23.55 -22.86 13.49
C GLU A 86 -23.73 -21.40 13.06
N THR A 87 -23.32 -20.51 13.96
CA THR A 87 -23.09 -19.10 13.65
C THR A 87 -22.00 -19.10 12.59
N ARG A 88 -22.41 -19.19 11.32
CA ARG A 88 -21.50 -19.17 10.17
C ARG A 88 -20.86 -17.79 10.16
N ILE A 89 -19.72 -17.69 10.84
CA ILE A 89 -18.81 -16.56 10.78
C ILE A 89 -18.58 -16.32 9.28
N PRO A 90 -18.88 -15.13 8.74
CA PRO A 90 -18.65 -14.86 7.34
C PRO A 90 -17.17 -15.12 7.03
N GLU A 91 -16.90 -15.91 6.00
CA GLU A 91 -15.53 -16.21 5.57
C GLU A 91 -14.80 -14.90 5.32
N ALA A 92 -13.74 -14.65 6.10
CA ALA A 92 -13.10 -13.35 6.17
C ALA A 92 -12.61 -12.92 4.77
N LYS A 93 -13.14 -11.80 4.30
CA LYS A 93 -13.08 -11.41 2.89
C LYS A 93 -11.89 -10.48 2.64
N TYR A 94 -10.72 -11.09 2.46
CA TYR A 94 -9.52 -10.36 2.06
C TYR A 94 -9.72 -9.74 0.67
N SER A 95 -9.57 -8.42 0.61
CA SER A 95 -9.92 -7.59 -0.55
C SER A 95 -8.79 -6.64 -0.96
N SER A 96 -7.68 -6.62 -0.20
CA SER A 96 -6.48 -5.84 -0.48
C SER A 96 -5.23 -6.64 -0.09
N GLY A 97 -4.08 -6.34 -0.69
CA GLY A 97 -2.80 -6.97 -0.35
C GLY A 97 -1.86 -7.15 -1.55
N THR A 98 -0.72 -7.79 -1.30
CA THR A 98 0.35 -7.99 -2.29
C THR A 98 0.87 -9.42 -2.26
N ILE A 99 1.25 -9.95 -3.42
CA ILE A 99 2.08 -11.16 -3.57
C ILE A 99 3.39 -10.79 -4.27
N LEU A 100 4.51 -11.25 -3.74
CA LEU A 100 5.80 -11.24 -4.41
C LEU A 100 6.22 -12.69 -4.67
N THR A 101 6.46 -13.07 -5.92
CA THR A 101 6.83 -14.45 -6.30
C THR A 101 8.32 -14.54 -6.69
N ARG A 102 9.02 -15.58 -6.21
CA ARG A 102 10.37 -15.99 -6.67
C ARG A 102 10.34 -17.45 -7.13
N THR A 103 11.03 -17.76 -8.24
CA THR A 103 11.34 -19.15 -8.64
C THR A 103 12.56 -19.62 -7.88
N VAL A 104 12.47 -20.75 -7.18
CA VAL A 104 13.52 -21.28 -6.29
C VAL A 104 14.45 -22.21 -7.08
N ASN A 105 15.76 -22.00 -6.91
CA ASN A 105 16.86 -22.63 -7.67
C ASN A 105 16.98 -22.20 -9.15
N ASP A 106 16.31 -21.13 -9.55
CA ASP A 106 16.50 -20.44 -10.82
C ASP A 106 17.38 -19.19 -10.59
N THR A 107 18.59 -19.19 -11.15
CA THR A 107 19.58 -18.13 -10.94
C THR A 107 19.29 -16.84 -11.70
N ASP A 108 18.37 -16.87 -12.66
CA ASP A 108 17.96 -15.70 -13.44
C ASP A 108 16.60 -15.15 -12.96
N SER A 109 15.98 -15.79 -11.97
CA SER A 109 14.69 -15.40 -11.38
C SER A 109 14.76 -14.04 -10.66
N LYS A 110 14.02 -13.06 -11.16
CA LYS A 110 13.68 -11.81 -10.46
C LYS A 110 12.43 -11.95 -9.59
N ILE A 111 12.26 -11.06 -8.62
CA ILE A 111 11.02 -11.01 -7.82
C ILE A 111 9.89 -10.44 -8.68
N LEU A 112 8.76 -11.16 -8.76
CA LEU A 112 7.57 -10.72 -9.48
C LEU A 112 6.54 -10.16 -8.51
N HIS A 113 6.47 -8.83 -8.41
CA HIS A 113 5.54 -8.09 -7.56
C HIS A 113 4.13 -7.99 -8.19
N ARG A 114 3.07 -8.30 -7.43
CA ARG A 114 1.66 -8.22 -7.86
C ARG A 114 0.75 -7.71 -6.73
N ASN A 115 -0.04 -6.66 -6.97
CA ASN A 115 -1.00 -6.09 -5.99
C ASN A 115 -2.35 -6.84 -5.93
N ASP A 116 -2.38 -8.07 -6.42
CA ASP A 116 -3.60 -8.78 -6.82
C ASP A 116 -3.71 -10.15 -6.10
N VAL A 117 -3.74 -10.13 -4.76
CA VAL A 117 -3.92 -11.35 -3.93
C VAL A 117 -5.28 -12.01 -4.19
N VAL A 118 -6.31 -11.19 -4.38
CA VAL A 118 -7.70 -11.61 -4.53
C VAL A 118 -7.96 -12.21 -5.91
N SER A 119 -7.24 -11.74 -6.93
CA SER A 119 -7.40 -12.07 -8.34
C SER A 119 -6.75 -13.41 -8.72
N ASN A 120 -7.02 -14.45 -7.92
CA ASN A 120 -6.83 -15.86 -8.28
C ASN A 120 -5.36 -16.28 -8.57
N PRO A 121 -4.40 -16.15 -7.62
CA PRO A 121 -2.96 -16.40 -7.83
C PRO A 121 -2.62 -17.76 -8.46
N ASP A 122 -1.75 -17.79 -9.47
CA ASP A 122 -1.60 -18.92 -10.42
C ASP A 122 -1.42 -20.31 -9.79
N ALA A 123 -0.75 -20.39 -8.63
CA ALA A 123 -0.37 -21.65 -7.99
C ALA A 123 -1.40 -22.22 -7.01
N PHE A 124 -2.28 -21.39 -6.41
CA PHE A 124 -3.19 -21.80 -5.33
C PHE A 124 -4.42 -20.87 -5.18
N THR A 125 -5.34 -21.20 -4.27
CA THR A 125 -6.28 -20.25 -3.67
C THR A 125 -6.05 -20.16 -2.16
N LEU A 126 -6.26 -18.97 -1.61
CA LEU A 126 -6.20 -18.70 -0.16
C LEU A 126 -7.62 -18.48 0.36
N ARG A 127 -7.93 -19.02 1.54
CA ARG A 127 -9.18 -18.76 2.25
C ARG A 127 -8.99 -18.95 3.74
N MET A 128 -9.71 -18.18 4.55
CA MET A 128 -9.74 -18.37 6.01
C MET A 128 -10.93 -19.25 6.39
N LYS A 129 -10.66 -20.30 7.16
CA LYS A 129 -11.66 -21.25 7.66
C LYS A 129 -11.33 -21.61 9.10
N ASP A 130 -12.33 -21.58 9.97
CA ASP A 130 -12.23 -21.98 11.39
C ASP A 130 -11.08 -21.30 12.18
N GLY A 131 -10.62 -20.14 11.71
CA GLY A 131 -9.52 -19.37 12.30
C GLY A 131 -8.12 -19.68 11.75
N GLU A 132 -7.99 -20.50 10.70
CA GLU A 132 -6.73 -20.88 10.02
C GLU A 132 -6.73 -20.46 8.54
N VAL A 133 -5.57 -20.07 8.00
CA VAL A 133 -5.41 -19.87 6.54
C VAL A 133 -5.24 -21.22 5.84
N VAL A 134 -6.23 -21.58 5.03
CA VAL A 134 -6.20 -22.73 4.13
C VAL A 134 -5.57 -22.31 2.81
N VAL A 135 -4.64 -23.14 2.31
CA VAL A 135 -3.94 -22.95 1.04
C VAL A 135 -4.25 -24.15 0.15
N ASP A 136 -5.09 -23.96 -0.86
CA ASP A 136 -5.50 -25.02 -1.78
C ASP A 136 -4.72 -24.91 -3.09
N VAL A 137 -3.83 -25.86 -3.36
CA VAL A 137 -2.99 -25.85 -4.56
C VAL A 137 -3.82 -26.13 -5.82
N LYS A 138 -3.58 -25.32 -6.86
CA LYS A 138 -4.22 -25.48 -8.16
C LYS A 138 -3.55 -26.61 -8.95
N PRO A 139 -4.29 -27.64 -9.39
CA PRO A 139 -3.74 -28.66 -10.27
C PRO A 139 -3.37 -28.06 -11.63
N ILE A 140 -2.28 -28.55 -12.20
CA ILE A 140 -1.83 -28.15 -13.54
C ILE A 140 -2.47 -29.05 -14.61
N ASN A 141 -2.93 -28.43 -15.70
CA ASN A 141 -3.73 -29.07 -16.74
C ASN A 141 -2.98 -29.06 -18.09
N THR A 142 -1.80 -29.66 -18.11
CA THR A 142 -0.92 -29.74 -19.29
C THR A 142 -1.42 -30.76 -20.33
N GLY A 143 -1.95 -31.89 -19.84
CA GLY A 143 -2.33 -33.08 -20.61
C GLY A 143 -1.58 -34.36 -20.20
N ASP A 144 -0.50 -34.26 -19.43
CA ASP A 144 0.21 -35.41 -18.86
C ASP A 144 -0.31 -35.72 -17.43
N PRO A 145 -0.83 -36.93 -17.15
CA PRO A 145 -1.34 -37.29 -15.82
C PRO A 145 -0.26 -37.47 -14.73
N ALA A 146 1.02 -37.44 -15.10
CA ALA A 146 2.16 -37.43 -14.19
C ALA A 146 2.78 -36.03 -14.01
N ASP A 147 2.08 -34.97 -14.44
CA ASP A 147 2.39 -33.59 -14.06
C ASP A 147 1.66 -33.24 -12.75
N TYR A 148 2.33 -32.53 -11.85
CA TYR A 148 1.75 -32.15 -10.56
C TYR A 148 2.29 -30.83 -10.02
N ARG A 149 1.53 -30.24 -9.10
CA ARG A 149 1.96 -29.18 -8.19
C ARG A 149 1.53 -29.54 -6.78
N GLU A 150 2.40 -29.32 -5.80
CA GLU A 150 2.16 -29.63 -4.39
C GLU A 150 2.57 -28.48 -3.45
N LEU A 151 2.00 -28.47 -2.25
CA LEU A 151 2.36 -27.54 -1.17
C LEU A 151 3.56 -28.11 -0.42
N VAL A 152 4.69 -27.39 -0.43
CA VAL A 152 5.91 -27.79 0.29
C VAL A 152 5.85 -27.27 1.72
N SER A 153 5.55 -25.98 1.87
CA SER A 153 5.42 -25.33 3.18
C SER A 153 4.42 -24.17 3.16
N LYS A 154 3.86 -23.85 4.32
CA LYS A 154 3.16 -22.59 4.58
C LYS A 154 3.60 -22.06 5.95
N ASN A 155 3.95 -20.78 6.01
CA ASN A 155 4.19 -20.06 7.25
C ASN A 155 3.46 -18.72 7.14
N LEU A 156 2.21 -18.69 7.63
CA LEU A 156 1.30 -17.55 7.50
C LEU A 156 0.81 -17.13 8.88
N ASN A 157 1.16 -15.91 9.28
CA ASN A 157 0.81 -15.29 10.54
C ASN A 157 -0.50 -14.50 10.37
N ILE A 158 -1.49 -14.80 11.22
CA ILE A 158 -2.82 -14.16 11.16
C ILE A 158 -2.81 -12.91 12.04
N LEU A 159 -3.08 -11.76 11.42
CA LEU A 159 -3.18 -10.46 12.08
C LEU A 159 -4.59 -10.28 12.64
N ARG A 160 -4.70 -9.83 13.89
CA ARG A 160 -5.98 -9.72 14.62
C ARG A 160 -6.17 -8.33 15.21
N ASP A 161 -7.42 -7.88 15.24
CA ASP A 161 -7.79 -6.64 15.92
C ASP A 161 -7.79 -6.82 17.46
N LYS A 162 -8.04 -5.74 18.21
CA LYS A 162 -8.14 -5.79 19.69
C LYS A 162 -9.25 -6.70 20.23
N SER A 163 -10.22 -7.12 19.42
CA SER A 163 -11.26 -8.07 19.79
C SER A 163 -10.92 -9.53 19.46
N GLY A 164 -9.79 -9.77 18.79
CA GLY A 164 -9.32 -11.08 18.33
C GLY A 164 -9.83 -11.47 16.93
N GLU A 165 -10.55 -10.59 16.25
CA GLU A 165 -11.09 -10.79 14.90
C GLU A 165 -9.98 -10.71 13.85
N ALA A 166 -9.99 -11.60 12.85
CA ALA A 166 -8.87 -11.77 11.92
C ALA A 166 -8.94 -10.79 10.73
N VAL A 167 -8.36 -9.60 10.90
CA VAL A 167 -8.31 -8.54 9.89
C VAL A 167 -7.38 -8.83 8.71
N GLY A 168 -6.44 -9.77 8.86
CA GLY A 168 -5.47 -10.08 7.80
C GLY A 168 -4.60 -11.31 8.08
N PHE A 169 -3.69 -11.58 7.15
CA PHE A 169 -2.55 -12.47 7.36
C PHE A 169 -1.36 -12.09 6.47
N TYR A 170 -0.15 -12.48 6.88
CA TYR A 170 1.06 -12.30 6.09
C TYR A 170 2.07 -13.44 6.28
N GLY A 171 2.99 -13.64 5.34
CA GLY A 171 4.07 -14.61 5.45
C GLY A 171 4.42 -15.24 4.10
N ILE A 172 4.77 -16.54 4.11
CA ILE A 172 5.23 -17.28 2.93
C ILE A 172 4.42 -18.55 2.65
N VAL A 173 4.25 -18.84 1.36
CA VAL A 173 3.78 -20.12 0.83
C VAL A 173 4.83 -20.64 -0.16
N GLU A 174 5.17 -21.93 -0.04
CA GLU A 174 6.10 -22.60 -0.93
C GLU A 174 5.39 -23.74 -1.66
N THR A 175 5.49 -23.76 -2.98
CA THR A 175 4.97 -24.84 -3.82
C THR A 175 6.07 -25.41 -4.71
N TYR A 176 5.97 -26.69 -5.02
CA TYR A 176 6.83 -27.35 -5.99
C TYR A 176 5.99 -27.75 -7.21
N THR A 177 6.51 -27.48 -8.41
CA THR A 177 5.85 -27.82 -9.69
C THR A 177 6.75 -28.74 -10.51
N SER A 178 6.16 -29.77 -11.11
CA SER A 178 6.79 -30.64 -12.10
C SER A 178 5.86 -30.74 -13.31
N GLU A 179 6.16 -29.99 -14.38
CA GLU A 179 5.25 -29.81 -15.52
C GLU A 179 5.90 -30.03 -16.89
N THR A 180 5.14 -30.60 -17.81
CA THR A 180 5.59 -30.93 -19.18
C THR A 180 5.47 -29.70 -20.06
N THR A 181 6.62 -29.14 -20.45
CA THR A 181 6.67 -27.95 -21.30
C THR A 181 6.32 -28.29 -22.74
N ARG A 182 5.45 -27.49 -23.38
CA ARG A 182 4.95 -27.79 -24.74
C ARG A 182 6.01 -27.71 -25.85
N ASN A 183 7.18 -27.16 -25.56
CA ASN A 183 8.23 -26.84 -26.53
C ASN A 183 9.55 -27.60 -26.31
N LEU A 184 9.68 -28.41 -25.24
CA LEU A 184 10.86 -29.24 -24.96
C LEU A 184 10.41 -30.68 -24.67
N SER A 185 11.28 -31.66 -24.93
CA SER A 185 10.94 -33.09 -24.77
C SER A 185 11.09 -33.59 -23.33
N GLY A 186 10.69 -32.80 -22.33
CA GLY A 186 10.92 -33.10 -20.92
C GLY A 186 10.13 -32.23 -19.94
N LYS A 187 10.14 -32.64 -18.67
CA LYS A 187 9.46 -31.93 -17.58
C LYS A 187 10.38 -30.88 -16.98
N GLU A 188 9.88 -29.67 -16.88
CA GLU A 188 10.47 -28.61 -16.07
C GLU A 188 10.11 -28.85 -14.60
N LYS A 189 11.03 -28.50 -13.70
CA LYS A 189 10.91 -28.76 -12.26
C LYS A 189 11.43 -27.56 -11.49
N TYR A 190 10.54 -26.88 -10.78
CA TYR A 190 10.88 -25.66 -10.05
C TYR A 190 10.16 -25.59 -8.70
N GLY A 191 10.86 -25.05 -7.71
CA GLY A 191 10.20 -24.52 -6.51
C GLY A 191 9.68 -23.11 -6.80
N ARG A 192 8.64 -22.69 -6.10
CA ARG A 192 8.07 -21.34 -6.16
C ARG A 192 7.78 -20.90 -4.74
N MET A 193 8.31 -19.74 -4.35
CA MET A 193 8.02 -19.12 -3.06
C MET A 193 7.24 -17.82 -3.29
N ASP A 194 6.10 -17.71 -2.63
CA ASP A 194 5.23 -16.54 -2.66
C ASP A 194 5.23 -15.88 -1.27
N TYR A 195 5.69 -14.63 -1.21
CA TYR A 195 5.56 -13.76 -0.05
C TYR A 195 4.22 -13.03 -0.17
N ILE A 196 3.34 -13.19 0.82
CA ILE A 196 1.93 -12.80 0.74
C ILE A 196 1.58 -11.89 1.92
N VAL A 197 0.89 -10.79 1.67
CA VAL A 197 0.13 -10.03 2.68
C VAL A 197 -1.29 -9.87 2.17
N ALA A 198 -2.29 -10.20 2.99
CA ALA A 198 -3.70 -10.23 2.61
C ALA A 198 -4.56 -9.64 3.72
N MET A 199 -5.29 -8.56 3.43
CA MET A 199 -6.00 -7.75 4.42
C MET A 199 -7.47 -7.55 4.01
N ASN A 200 -8.36 -7.44 4.99
CA ASN A 200 -9.70 -6.94 4.74
C ASN A 200 -9.61 -5.43 4.46
N GLY A 201 -9.82 -5.03 3.21
CA GLY A 201 -9.80 -3.63 2.80
C GLY A 201 -10.93 -2.79 3.40
N GLU A 202 -11.95 -3.42 3.99
CA GLU A 202 -13.04 -2.76 4.71
C GLU A 202 -12.61 -2.38 6.17
N GLU A 203 -11.50 -2.95 6.68
CA GLU A 203 -10.89 -2.66 7.99
C GLU A 203 -9.72 -1.66 7.92
N LYS A 204 -9.52 -0.98 6.78
CA LYS A 204 -8.53 0.10 6.62
C LYS A 204 -8.82 1.26 7.59
N LYS A 205 -7.80 1.75 8.29
CA LYS A 205 -7.96 2.73 9.36
C LYS A 205 -6.71 3.55 9.66
N LEU A 206 -6.73 4.84 9.30
CA LEU A 206 -5.77 5.83 9.81
C LEU A 206 -5.79 5.85 11.36
N PRO A 207 -4.65 5.70 12.06
CA PRO A 207 -4.64 5.71 13.52
C PRO A 207 -4.98 7.09 14.09
N SER A 208 -5.78 7.12 15.16
CA SER A 208 -6.30 8.35 15.77
C SER A 208 -5.32 9.09 16.69
N VAL A 209 -4.22 8.43 17.06
CA VAL A 209 -3.16 8.93 17.96
C VAL A 209 -1.81 8.36 17.53
N ALA A 210 -0.73 9.02 17.93
CA ALA A 210 0.64 8.50 17.75
C ALA A 210 0.78 7.06 18.30
N ALA A 211 1.59 6.25 17.63
CA ALA A 211 1.63 4.82 17.84
C ALA A 211 2.95 4.21 17.36
N ASP A 212 3.56 3.38 18.20
CA ASP A 212 4.68 2.51 17.83
C ASP A 212 4.15 1.10 17.54
N TYR A 213 4.68 0.46 16.51
CA TYR A 213 4.29 -0.88 16.03
C TYR A 213 5.52 -1.76 15.95
N THR A 214 5.39 -3.04 16.33
CA THR A 214 6.45 -4.05 16.16
C THR A 214 5.92 -5.29 15.47
N GLY A 215 6.75 -5.96 14.68
CA GLY A 215 6.32 -7.11 13.89
C GLY A 215 7.45 -7.81 13.17
N LYS A 216 7.11 -8.61 12.16
CA LYS A 216 8.06 -9.33 11.31
C LYS A 216 7.92 -8.94 9.84
N LEU A 217 9.04 -9.00 9.14
CA LEU A 217 9.17 -8.97 7.69
C LEU A 217 9.65 -10.34 7.22
N TYR A 218 8.93 -10.99 6.31
CA TYR A 218 9.42 -12.14 5.56
C TYR A 218 9.91 -11.70 4.19
N TYR A 219 11.14 -12.04 3.82
CA TYR A 219 11.81 -11.47 2.64
C TYR A 219 12.73 -12.43 1.87
N ASP A 220 13.03 -12.02 0.65
CA ASP A 220 14.09 -12.52 -0.23
C ASP A 220 15.12 -11.40 -0.44
N GLN A 221 16.41 -11.74 -0.46
CA GLN A 221 17.47 -10.90 -1.02
C GLN A 221 18.43 -11.80 -1.80
N GLU A 222 18.64 -11.49 -3.09
CA GLU A 222 19.63 -12.17 -3.94
C GLU A 222 19.48 -13.71 -3.91
N GLN A 223 18.24 -14.20 -4.07
CA GLN A 223 17.85 -15.61 -4.06
C GLN A 223 18.01 -16.33 -2.70
N ALA A 224 18.52 -15.64 -1.67
CA ALA A 224 18.46 -16.11 -0.29
C ALA A 224 17.04 -15.93 0.26
N ALA A 225 16.12 -16.76 -0.23
CA ALA A 225 14.70 -16.76 0.08
C ALA A 225 14.38 -17.20 1.53
N GLY A 226 13.14 -16.97 1.97
CA GLY A 226 12.58 -17.46 3.23
C GLY A 226 13.26 -16.87 4.47
N LYS A 227 13.65 -15.60 4.43
CA LYS A 227 14.32 -14.90 5.54
C LYS A 227 13.33 -14.11 6.37
N GLU A 228 13.70 -13.84 7.62
CA GLU A 228 12.89 -13.10 8.58
C GLU A 228 13.72 -11.94 9.16
N ALA A 229 13.13 -10.75 9.26
CA ALA A 229 13.69 -9.61 9.95
C ALA A 229 12.66 -9.03 10.94
N ASP A 230 13.13 -8.35 11.99
CA ASP A 230 12.25 -7.56 12.84
C ASP A 230 11.92 -6.24 12.13
N ILE A 231 10.67 -5.79 12.20
CA ILE A 231 10.25 -4.47 11.74
C ILE A 231 9.67 -3.66 12.91
N SER A 232 10.06 -2.39 12.99
CA SER A 232 9.54 -1.43 13.96
C SER A 232 9.15 -0.15 13.23
N LEU A 233 7.88 0.24 13.30
CA LEU A 233 7.34 1.45 12.68
C LEU A 233 6.74 2.38 13.72
N ARG A 234 6.74 3.69 13.46
CA ARG A 234 6.08 4.72 14.26
C ARG A 234 5.21 5.59 13.37
N TYR A 235 3.95 5.74 13.76
CA TYR A 235 3.01 6.72 13.22
C TYR A 235 2.89 7.90 14.18
N GLU A 236 3.02 9.13 13.67
CA GLU A 236 2.85 10.37 14.42
C GLU A 236 2.55 11.50 13.43
N ASP A 237 1.58 12.38 13.72
CA ASP A 237 1.24 13.57 12.90
C ASP A 237 1.14 13.35 11.37
N ARG A 238 0.44 12.29 10.94
CA ARG A 238 0.34 11.85 9.52
C ARG A 238 1.69 11.53 8.85
N GLN A 239 2.74 11.25 9.62
CA GLN A 239 4.02 10.74 9.15
C GLN A 239 4.23 9.28 9.55
N VAL A 240 5.02 8.56 8.74
CA VAL A 240 5.56 7.25 9.10
C VAL A 240 7.09 7.28 9.18
N THR A 241 7.64 6.70 10.23
CA THR A 241 9.09 6.48 10.42
C THR A 241 9.33 5.05 10.92
N GLY A 242 10.57 4.56 10.88
CA GLY A 242 10.86 3.20 11.34
C GLY A 242 12.08 2.55 10.70
N ALA A 243 12.31 1.29 11.05
CA ALA A 243 13.43 0.50 10.61
C ALA A 243 13.09 -1.00 10.46
N ILE A 244 13.90 -1.68 9.65
CA ILE A 244 13.93 -3.12 9.41
C ILE A 244 15.31 -3.61 9.84
N LEU A 245 15.35 -4.59 10.73
CA LEU A 245 16.58 -5.12 11.33
C LEU A 245 16.61 -6.65 11.25
N ASP A 246 17.44 -7.17 10.35
CA ASP A 246 17.86 -8.57 10.38
C ASP A 246 19.13 -8.68 11.27
N LYS A 247 19.01 -9.42 12.37
CA LYS A 247 20.09 -9.59 13.37
C LYS A 247 21.15 -10.61 12.93
N ASP A 248 20.77 -11.56 12.07
CA ASP A 248 21.65 -12.60 11.55
C ASP A 248 22.30 -12.16 10.22
N ARG A 249 21.64 -11.26 9.48
CA ARG A 249 22.11 -10.63 8.24
C ARG A 249 22.08 -9.10 8.35
N PRO A 250 22.92 -8.47 9.19
CA PRO A 250 22.90 -7.01 9.40
C PRO A 250 23.23 -6.17 8.16
N HIS A 251 23.65 -6.78 7.03
CA HIS A 251 23.71 -6.11 5.73
C HIS A 251 22.33 -5.88 5.10
N PHE A 252 21.34 -6.71 5.42
CA PHE A 252 19.93 -6.48 5.13
C PHE A 252 19.26 -5.76 6.31
N SER A 253 19.66 -4.52 6.53
CA SER A 253 19.06 -3.62 7.53
C SER A 253 18.87 -2.24 6.95
N MET A 254 17.69 -1.67 7.18
CA MET A 254 17.19 -0.49 6.48
C MET A 254 16.39 0.41 7.41
N GLU A 255 16.32 1.69 7.07
CA GLU A 255 15.56 2.71 7.79
C GLU A 255 14.77 3.58 6.80
N ILE A 256 13.64 4.13 7.26
CA ILE A 256 12.88 5.11 6.48
C ILE A 256 13.68 6.42 6.38
N ASP A 257 13.84 6.95 5.16
CA ASP A 257 14.70 8.10 4.90
C ASP A 257 14.07 9.43 5.35
N THR A 258 14.19 9.74 6.63
CA THR A 258 13.70 10.96 7.29
C THR A 258 14.29 12.28 6.79
N ARG A 259 15.17 12.26 5.77
CA ARG A 259 15.59 13.47 5.01
C ARG A 259 14.43 14.08 4.21
N LYS A 260 13.32 13.37 4.06
CA LYS A 260 12.04 13.86 3.51
C LYS A 260 10.89 13.37 4.41
N PRO A 261 9.77 14.09 4.46
CA PRO A 261 8.53 13.56 5.02
C PRO A 261 7.99 12.41 4.17
N HIS A 262 7.29 11.47 4.80
CA HIS A 262 6.55 10.38 4.16
C HIS A 262 5.14 10.40 4.75
N GLU A 263 4.21 11.00 4.02
CA GLU A 263 2.83 11.19 4.48
C GLU A 263 2.03 9.87 4.50
N VAL A 264 1.09 9.81 5.44
CA VAL A 264 0.06 8.78 5.53
C VAL A 264 -1.27 9.38 5.06
N ASP A 265 -1.94 8.73 4.11
CA ASP A 265 -3.20 9.19 3.51
C ASP A 265 -4.40 8.99 4.43
N GLU A 266 -5.54 9.61 4.09
CA GLU A 266 -6.77 9.59 4.91
C GLU A 266 -7.33 8.17 5.14
N ASP A 267 -7.05 7.21 4.24
CA ASP A 267 -7.43 5.80 4.37
C ASP A 267 -6.41 4.96 5.18
N GLY A 268 -5.38 5.59 5.73
CA GLY A 268 -4.28 4.94 6.44
C GLY A 268 -3.19 4.33 5.54
N SER A 269 -3.23 4.50 4.22
CA SER A 269 -2.13 4.02 3.35
C SER A 269 -0.90 4.92 3.43
N PHE A 270 0.27 4.35 3.14
CA PHE A 270 1.52 5.09 3.03
C PHE A 270 2.48 4.43 2.05
N MET A 271 3.37 5.25 1.49
CA MET A 271 4.61 4.84 0.85
C MET A 271 5.75 5.62 1.48
N ALA A 272 6.82 4.94 1.90
CA ALA A 272 8.03 5.59 2.36
C ALA A 272 9.29 5.03 1.67
N VAL A 273 10.33 5.87 1.56
CA VAL A 273 11.62 5.48 0.98
C VAL A 273 12.47 4.78 2.04
N LEU A 274 12.99 3.59 1.71
CA LEU A 274 13.96 2.85 2.52
C LEU A 274 15.39 3.12 2.03
N VAL A 275 16.33 3.22 2.98
CA VAL A 275 17.79 3.27 2.73
C VAL A 275 18.52 2.31 3.67
N GLY A 276 19.58 1.66 3.19
CA GLY A 276 20.42 0.77 3.99
C GLY A 276 21.15 1.47 5.14
N THR A 277 21.08 0.90 6.34
CA THR A 277 21.66 1.49 7.57
C THR A 277 23.20 1.49 7.57
N ASN A 278 23.82 0.46 7.00
CA ASN A 278 25.28 0.31 7.01
C ASN A 278 25.97 1.26 6.02
N ASN A 279 25.29 1.58 4.91
CA ASN A 279 25.75 2.52 3.91
C ASN A 279 24.56 3.15 3.19
N ARG A 280 24.10 4.33 3.64
CA ARG A 280 22.99 5.06 2.98
C ARG A 280 23.29 5.48 1.53
N ALA A 281 24.55 5.38 1.06
CA ALA A 281 24.93 5.63 -0.34
C ALA A 281 24.91 4.36 -1.21
N ASP A 282 24.64 3.18 -0.65
CA ASP A 282 24.42 1.95 -1.41
C ASP A 282 23.02 1.96 -2.02
N THR A 283 22.95 2.14 -3.34
CA THR A 283 21.69 2.19 -4.10
C THR A 283 20.98 0.85 -4.21
N ASN A 284 21.69 -0.27 -4.06
CA ASN A 284 21.08 -1.60 -4.12
C ASN A 284 20.24 -1.84 -2.85
N MET A 285 20.64 -1.21 -1.74
CA MET A 285 19.88 -1.15 -0.48
C MET A 285 18.91 0.04 -0.43
N HIS A 286 18.55 0.65 -1.56
CA HIS A 286 17.44 1.62 -1.65
C HIS A 286 16.17 0.90 -2.11
N GLY A 287 15.03 1.29 -1.55
CA GLY A 287 13.75 0.65 -1.83
C GLY A 287 12.56 1.46 -1.36
N TYR A 288 11.41 0.81 -1.38
CA TYR A 288 10.17 1.36 -0.87
C TYR A 288 9.55 0.40 0.15
N ILE A 289 8.90 0.99 1.15
CA ILE A 289 7.90 0.30 1.99
C ILE A 289 6.53 0.85 1.62
N TYR A 290 5.61 -0.05 1.26
CA TYR A 290 4.20 0.24 1.03
C TYR A 290 3.39 -0.42 2.14
N GLY A 291 2.48 0.31 2.75
CA GLY A 291 1.66 -0.24 3.83
C GLY A 291 0.32 0.47 4.00
N ASN A 292 -0.50 -0.09 4.87
CA ASN A 292 -1.70 0.55 5.39
C ASN A 292 -1.92 0.11 6.84
N PHE A 293 -2.65 0.92 7.61
CA PHE A 293 -3.05 0.63 8.99
C PHE A 293 -4.46 0.02 9.04
N TYR A 294 -4.68 -0.99 9.88
CA TYR A 294 -5.91 -1.79 9.90
C TYR A 294 -6.45 -2.03 11.31
N GLY A 295 -7.73 -2.39 11.40
CA GLY A 295 -8.44 -2.62 12.64
C GLY A 295 -9.17 -1.37 13.13
N LYS A 296 -9.96 -1.52 14.20
CA LYS A 296 -10.96 -0.53 14.61
C LYS A 296 -10.35 0.81 15.05
N ASP A 297 -9.12 0.82 15.57
CA ASP A 297 -8.31 1.98 15.95
C ASP A 297 -7.00 2.14 15.14
N GLY A 298 -6.79 1.32 14.10
CA GLY A 298 -5.50 1.23 13.40
C GLY A 298 -4.44 0.49 14.22
N GLU A 299 -4.83 -0.56 14.95
CA GLU A 299 -3.93 -1.38 15.78
C GLU A 299 -2.97 -2.30 15.01
N ILE A 300 -3.23 -2.58 13.74
CA ILE A 300 -2.38 -3.38 12.87
C ILE A 300 -1.72 -2.48 11.81
N VAL A 301 -0.49 -2.80 11.43
CA VAL A 301 0.15 -2.27 10.22
C VAL A 301 0.66 -3.42 9.36
N ALA A 302 0.40 -3.39 8.05
CA ALA A 302 0.76 -4.48 7.15
C ALA A 302 1.02 -3.98 5.72
N GLY A 303 1.87 -4.69 4.98
CA GLY A 303 2.21 -4.32 3.61
C GLY A 303 3.40 -5.08 3.01
N SER A 304 4.06 -4.46 2.03
CA SER A 304 5.20 -5.00 1.30
C SER A 304 6.41 -4.06 1.31
N VAL A 305 7.58 -4.64 1.03
CA VAL A 305 8.82 -3.90 0.75
C VAL A 305 9.45 -4.45 -0.51
N HIS A 306 10.12 -3.60 -1.30
CA HIS A 306 10.96 -4.06 -2.42
C HIS A 306 12.07 -3.08 -2.78
N SER A 307 13.11 -3.62 -3.40
CA SER A 307 14.21 -2.90 -4.07
C SER A 307 13.66 -1.85 -5.05
N LYS A 308 14.34 -0.71 -5.14
CA LYS A 308 13.88 0.45 -5.92
C LYS A 308 13.99 0.25 -7.44
N ASP A 309 15.08 -0.35 -7.92
CA ASP A 309 15.49 -0.25 -9.33
C ASP A 309 15.77 -1.61 -10.04
N ASP A 310 15.89 -2.73 -9.31
CA ASP A 310 16.51 -3.96 -9.85
C ASP A 310 15.88 -5.32 -9.49
N ASP A 311 14.76 -5.36 -8.75
CA ASP A 311 14.10 -6.58 -8.26
C ASP A 311 15.01 -7.55 -7.45
N SER A 312 16.10 -7.05 -6.86
CA SER A 312 17.09 -7.85 -6.13
C SER A 312 16.55 -8.41 -4.82
N TRP A 313 15.72 -7.63 -4.12
CA TRP A 313 15.14 -7.97 -2.82
C TRP A 313 13.71 -7.47 -2.64
N GLY A 314 12.96 -8.13 -1.77
CA GLY A 314 11.56 -7.79 -1.47
C GLY A 314 10.91 -8.75 -0.50
N GLY A 315 9.77 -8.36 0.06
CA GLY A 315 9.10 -9.12 1.10
C GLY A 315 7.77 -8.53 1.56
N VAL A 316 7.19 -9.15 2.58
CA VAL A 316 5.89 -8.80 3.18
C VAL A 316 5.99 -8.73 4.69
N PHE A 317 5.30 -7.77 5.29
CA PHE A 317 5.36 -7.53 6.73
C PHE A 317 3.97 -7.38 7.36
N GLY A 318 3.93 -7.66 8.66
CA GLY A 318 2.80 -7.38 9.52
C GLY A 318 3.29 -7.11 10.94
N GLY A 319 2.70 -6.11 11.59
CA GLY A 319 3.05 -5.69 12.95
C GLY A 319 1.86 -5.14 13.72
N GLU A 320 2.00 -5.15 15.05
CA GLU A 320 0.96 -4.85 16.02
C GLU A 320 1.35 -3.62 16.85
N LYS A 321 0.37 -2.76 17.13
CA LYS A 321 0.51 -1.56 17.97
C LYS A 321 0.82 -1.94 19.42
N GLN A 322 1.77 -1.23 20.01
CA GLN A 322 2.21 -1.39 21.40
C GLN A 322 1.41 -0.48 22.37
#